data_AF-A0A928FHY3-F1
#
_entry.id   AF-A0A928FHY3-F1
#
_cell.length_a   1.000
_cell.length_b   1.000
_cell.length_c   1.000
_cell.angle_alpha   90.00
_cell.angle_beta   90.00
_cell.angle_gamma   90.00
#
_symmetry.space_group_name_H-M   'P 1'
#
loop_
_entity.id
_entity.type
_entity.pdbx_description
1 polymer ?
#
loop_
_entity_poly.entity_id
_entity_poly.type
_entity_poly.pdbx_seq_one_letter_code
_entity_poly.pdbx_strand_id
1 'polypeptide(L)'
;MYIFACQLVRYNRFIFRTKRFFHKRLISVYLVIMTNRCFVHFYISSNLFFEFSVLFCIDSELLCILYEYLDQDLQSQALDEDGNYLYRYYAPKLVTVELTNAEAIGRDAFGYCRELTSVILGNGITKIPEGAFRYCEKLSEINLSCITEIGDYAFNRAALTTLDLDAAVKIGEFAFLEANALASVTFSESIEKLSEGAFAYCKLLSAVNGLAYVEYIGDYAFAYTALTEADLTGAFSLGAHAFMKEKSDGCNFTVKLGTLLAEIGDNPFVYCDLEPFSIILNETFNGKDYEKTVYTFNYGENVRIIDGSLYRVVPDGLELIYYCDMSSTANVADGTVRIGAFAFCNSEAENVILPYTVKAIGHKAFYDCGKLSLVNFASFKAPILEEEYDVYYFYEGTNMPTDPKYDTELGVSGLGIVDFFMWNVTGDPTNIFYGASFVDYVGKVSNKLIMIRPSNGVGYDSFIFEQYFNLILEGKNAADDTTLAAIAAINKLPDKVSLSDKELIETARAAYNKISLNEQKVLVTNYEKLATAERRIEDLEFLSKPSEPENPSGPENPGGDENLANSKGLPAYVIILIVAGSTVALAGIGTGVFFVIKKRRATNAETPEQE
;
A
#
# COMPACT_ATOMS: atom_id res chain seq x y z
N MET A 1 24.15 -18.87 -55.78
CA MET A 1 25.16 -19.50 -54.89
C MET A 1 24.83 -19.25 -53.41
N TYR A 2 23.54 -19.27 -53.05
CA TYR A 2 23.03 -18.92 -51.72
C TYR A 2 22.57 -20.15 -50.91
N ILE A 3 22.99 -21.35 -51.34
CA ILE A 3 22.70 -22.62 -50.69
C ILE A 3 24.03 -23.36 -50.70
N PHE A 4 24.81 -23.33 -49.61
CA PHE A 4 25.80 -24.37 -49.26
C PHE A 4 26.57 -24.13 -47.94
N ALA A 5 26.18 -23.18 -47.07
CA ALA A 5 26.96 -22.87 -45.86
C ALA A 5 26.29 -23.29 -44.53
N CYS A 6 25.23 -24.10 -44.53
CA CYS A 6 24.56 -24.55 -43.30
C CYS A 6 24.91 -25.99 -42.87
N GLN A 7 26.09 -26.54 -43.22
CA GLN A 7 26.42 -27.93 -42.84
C GLN A 7 27.73 -28.16 -42.06
N LEU A 8 28.35 -27.14 -41.45
CA LEU A 8 29.64 -27.34 -40.77
C LEU A 8 29.75 -26.68 -39.38
N VAL A 9 28.70 -26.77 -38.54
CA VAL A 9 28.78 -26.42 -37.10
C VAL A 9 29.00 -27.66 -36.24
N ARG A 10 29.94 -28.53 -36.64
CA ARG A 10 30.53 -29.50 -35.71
C ARG A 10 32.04 -29.53 -35.94
N TYR A 11 32.77 -29.15 -34.88
CA TYR A 11 34.22 -29.19 -34.66
C TYR A 11 35.06 -27.97 -35.08
N ASN A 12 35.57 -27.32 -34.01
CA ASN A 12 36.85 -26.62 -33.86
C ASN A 12 37.16 -25.38 -34.72
N ARG A 13 37.82 -24.41 -34.06
CA ARG A 13 38.37 -23.14 -34.54
C ARG A 13 38.75 -23.14 -36.04
N PHE A 14 38.12 -22.28 -36.84
CA PHE A 14 38.58 -21.93 -38.18
C PHE A 14 38.55 -20.43 -38.43
N ILE A 15 39.67 -19.92 -38.99
CA ILE A 15 39.78 -18.59 -39.59
C ILE A 15 39.42 -18.75 -41.08
N PHE A 16 38.29 -18.19 -41.53
CA PHE A 16 37.97 -18.15 -42.95
C PHE A 16 38.58 -16.90 -43.61
N ARG A 17 39.31 -17.11 -44.71
CA ARG A 17 39.92 -16.04 -45.52
C ARG A 17 39.36 -16.11 -46.93
N THR A 18 38.30 -15.35 -47.22
CA THR A 18 37.76 -15.26 -48.59
C THR A 18 38.27 -13.97 -49.25
N LYS A 19 39.19 -14.12 -50.22
CA LYS A 19 39.59 -13.03 -51.11
C LYS A 19 38.58 -12.94 -52.26
N ARG A 20 37.84 -11.84 -52.39
CA ARG A 20 37.17 -11.50 -53.65
C ARG A 20 37.49 -10.08 -54.07
N PHE A 21 37.95 -9.95 -55.31
CA PHE A 21 38.22 -8.69 -55.99
C PHE A 21 36.91 -8.05 -56.44
N PHE A 22 36.52 -6.96 -55.78
CA PHE A 22 35.71 -5.91 -56.40
C PHE A 22 36.64 -4.73 -56.68
N HIS A 23 36.43 -4.03 -57.80
CA HIS A 23 37.36 -3.08 -58.41
C HIS A 23 38.13 -2.20 -57.39
N LYS A 24 39.46 -2.44 -57.34
CA LYS A 24 40.54 -1.57 -56.86
C LYS A 24 40.56 -1.09 -55.39
N ARG A 25 39.95 -1.78 -54.41
CA ARG A 25 40.36 -1.63 -52.98
C ARG A 25 40.29 -2.97 -52.23
N LEU A 26 41.31 -3.25 -51.42
CA LEU A 26 41.45 -4.48 -50.63
C LEU A 26 40.53 -4.37 -49.40
N ILE A 27 39.48 -5.18 -49.32
CA ILE A 27 38.66 -5.33 -48.09
C ILE A 27 39.11 -6.63 -47.42
N SER A 28 39.61 -6.54 -46.19
CA SER A 28 39.91 -7.72 -45.36
C SER A 28 38.84 -7.82 -44.28
N VAL A 29 38.09 -8.93 -44.28
CA VAL A 29 37.06 -9.22 -43.26
C VAL A 29 37.65 -10.23 -42.29
N TYR A 30 37.61 -9.92 -40.98
CA TYR A 30 38.00 -10.84 -39.92
C TYR A 30 36.75 -11.22 -39.12
N LEU A 31 36.44 -12.52 -39.10
CA LEU A 31 35.38 -13.09 -38.26
C LEU A 31 36.05 -13.73 -37.03
N VAL A 32 35.81 -13.18 -35.84
CA VAL A 32 36.29 -13.78 -34.59
C VAL A 32 35.08 -14.26 -33.80
N ILE A 33 34.87 -15.58 -33.81
CA ILE A 33 33.85 -16.24 -33.00
C ILE A 33 34.50 -16.60 -31.67
N MET A 34 34.16 -15.85 -30.61
CA MET A 34 34.42 -16.24 -29.23
C MET A 34 33.08 -16.70 -28.64
N THR A 35 33.09 -17.85 -28.01
CA THR A 35 31.90 -18.50 -27.42
C THR A 35 31.00 -17.50 -26.69
N ASN A 36 29.73 -17.46 -27.12
CA ASN A 36 28.60 -16.64 -26.68
C ASN A 36 28.61 -15.13 -26.97
N ARG A 37 29.59 -14.57 -27.70
CA ARG A 37 29.52 -13.19 -28.25
C ARG A 37 30.27 -13.10 -29.59
N CYS A 38 29.56 -12.79 -30.67
CA CYS A 38 30.17 -12.59 -32.00
C CYS A 38 30.62 -11.13 -32.17
N PHE A 39 31.90 -10.94 -32.49
CA PHE A 39 32.46 -9.64 -32.88
C PHE A 39 32.78 -9.66 -34.38
N VAL A 40 32.28 -8.68 -35.13
CA VAL A 40 32.62 -8.48 -36.55
C VAL A 40 33.26 -7.11 -36.73
N HIS A 41 34.54 -7.06 -37.11
CA HIS A 41 35.25 -5.83 -37.45
C HIS A 41 35.37 -5.66 -38.97
N PHE A 42 35.01 -4.48 -39.48
CA PHE A 42 35.27 -4.08 -40.87
C PHE A 42 36.36 -2.99 -40.91
N TYR A 43 37.43 -3.23 -41.69
CA TYR A 43 38.42 -2.20 -42.02
C TYR A 43 38.27 -1.81 -43.49
N ILE A 44 37.91 -0.55 -43.76
CA ILE A 44 37.93 0.02 -45.10
C ILE A 44 39.02 1.10 -45.13
N SER A 45 40.07 0.89 -45.90
CA SER A 45 41.07 1.94 -46.12
C SER A 45 40.49 3.03 -47.02
N SER A 46 40.55 4.29 -46.53
CA SER A 46 40.39 5.58 -47.22
C SER A 46 38.98 6.18 -47.40
N ASN A 47 38.65 7.09 -46.48
CA ASN A 47 37.95 8.38 -46.63
C ASN A 47 36.65 8.47 -47.45
N LEU A 48 35.79 7.45 -47.43
CA LEU A 48 34.39 7.62 -47.83
C LEU A 48 33.52 6.75 -46.92
N PHE A 49 32.70 7.37 -46.07
CA PHE A 49 31.73 6.66 -45.22
C PHE A 49 30.46 6.43 -46.03
N PHE A 50 30.11 5.17 -46.28
CA PHE A 50 28.78 4.75 -46.67
C PHE A 50 28.14 4.09 -45.45
N GLU A 51 26.98 4.60 -45.01
CA GLU A 51 26.17 3.95 -43.97
C GLU A 51 25.47 2.72 -44.58
N PHE A 52 25.88 1.53 -44.14
CA PHE A 52 25.07 0.33 -44.26
C PHE A 52 24.80 -0.18 -42.85
N SER A 53 23.56 -0.08 -42.39
CA SER A 53 23.11 -0.79 -41.19
C SER A 53 23.00 -2.27 -41.55
N VAL A 54 23.94 -3.09 -41.09
CA VAL A 54 23.87 -4.54 -41.29
C VAL A 54 23.11 -5.14 -40.11
N LEU A 55 21.86 -5.51 -40.36
CA LEU A 55 21.05 -6.34 -39.48
C LEU A 55 21.70 -7.74 -39.43
N PHE A 56 22.26 -8.14 -38.30
CA PHE A 56 22.76 -9.50 -38.13
C PHE A 56 21.68 -10.38 -37.51
N CYS A 57 21.20 -11.36 -38.28
CA CYS A 57 20.48 -12.50 -37.72
C CYS A 57 21.54 -13.50 -37.26
N ILE A 58 21.69 -13.67 -35.95
CA ILE A 58 22.57 -14.70 -35.38
C ILE A 58 21.64 -15.67 -34.66
N ASP A 59 21.52 -16.88 -35.21
CA ASP A 59 20.77 -18.00 -34.63
C ASP A 59 19.35 -17.63 -34.13
N SER A 60 18.42 -17.42 -35.07
CA SER A 60 16.98 -17.17 -34.84
C SER A 60 16.61 -15.89 -34.08
N GLU A 61 17.58 -15.12 -33.58
CA GLU A 61 17.36 -13.82 -32.96
C GLU A 61 18.01 -12.69 -33.77
N LEU A 62 17.27 -11.59 -33.90
CA LEU A 62 17.72 -10.41 -34.61
C LEU A 62 18.47 -9.50 -33.62
N LEU A 63 19.80 -9.53 -33.69
CA LEU A 63 20.67 -8.71 -32.85
C LEU A 63 21.18 -7.53 -33.69
N CYS A 64 20.67 -6.33 -33.43
CA CYS A 64 21.29 -5.12 -33.97
C CYS A 64 22.47 -4.76 -33.08
N ILE A 65 23.68 -5.17 -33.45
CA ILE A 65 24.90 -4.67 -32.80
C ILE A 65 25.21 -3.30 -33.42
N LEU A 66 24.77 -2.23 -32.78
CA LEU A 66 25.27 -0.88 -33.05
C LEU A 66 26.45 -0.63 -32.12
N TYR A 67 27.68 -0.73 -32.63
CA TYR A 67 28.86 -0.21 -31.92
C TYR A 67 29.33 1.12 -32.52
N GLU A 68 29.53 2.04 -31.59
CA GLU A 68 30.33 3.26 -31.55
C GLU A 68 31.13 3.67 -32.80
N TYR A 69 30.96 4.94 -33.15
CA TYR A 69 32.06 5.74 -33.66
C TYR A 69 33.03 5.99 -32.48
N LEU A 70 34.09 5.19 -32.39
CA LEU A 70 35.28 5.53 -31.61
C LEU A 70 36.05 6.59 -32.39
N ASP A 71 35.66 7.84 -32.25
CA ASP A 71 36.61 8.93 -32.44
C ASP A 71 37.46 8.97 -31.17
N GLN A 72 38.76 8.68 -31.29
CA GLN A 72 39.67 8.53 -30.15
C GLN A 72 39.90 9.84 -29.36
N ASP A 73 39.25 10.94 -29.73
CA ASP A 73 39.42 12.26 -29.11
C ASP A 73 38.23 12.73 -28.25
N LEU A 74 37.21 11.88 -28.00
CA LEU A 74 36.06 12.21 -27.12
C LEU A 74 35.94 11.31 -25.88
N GLN A 75 37.06 10.84 -25.32
CA GLN A 75 37.11 10.35 -23.93
C GLN A 75 37.05 11.51 -22.93
N SER A 76 35.98 12.30 -22.98
CA SER A 76 35.60 13.17 -21.87
C SER A 76 34.15 12.91 -21.55
N GLN A 77 33.93 12.43 -20.34
CA GLN A 77 32.65 12.34 -19.63
C GLN A 77 31.79 13.57 -19.93
N ALA A 78 30.92 13.48 -20.94
CA ALA A 78 29.87 14.45 -21.12
C ALA A 78 28.69 13.90 -20.34
N LEU A 79 28.40 14.55 -19.23
CA LEU A 79 27.12 14.42 -18.56
C LEU A 79 26.09 15.21 -19.39
N ASP A 80 24.82 14.81 -19.41
CA ASP A 80 23.77 15.72 -19.88
C ASP A 80 23.60 16.90 -18.91
N GLU A 81 22.67 17.80 -19.22
CA GLU A 81 22.34 18.98 -18.39
C GLU A 81 21.92 18.58 -16.95
N ASP A 82 21.57 17.30 -16.75
CA ASP A 82 21.07 16.70 -15.52
C ASP A 82 22.11 15.80 -14.83
N GLY A 83 23.36 15.74 -15.31
CA GLY A 83 24.43 15.02 -14.62
C GLY A 83 24.54 13.52 -14.93
N ASN A 84 23.87 13.01 -15.96
CA ASN A 84 23.88 11.58 -16.31
C ASN A 84 24.96 11.20 -17.34
N TYR A 85 25.60 10.04 -17.15
CA TYR A 85 26.57 9.50 -18.11
C TYR A 85 25.94 9.25 -19.48
N LEU A 86 26.41 9.95 -20.51
CA LEU A 86 26.03 9.70 -21.90
C LEU A 86 26.69 8.42 -22.44
N TYR A 87 26.16 7.23 -22.13
CA TYR A 87 26.45 6.04 -22.93
C TYR A 87 25.77 6.22 -24.29
N ARG A 88 26.53 6.75 -25.24
CA ARG A 88 26.03 7.34 -26.48
C ARG A 88 25.82 6.28 -27.57
N TYR A 89 24.91 5.33 -27.39
CA TYR A 89 24.47 4.42 -28.45
C TYR A 89 23.46 5.13 -29.37
N TYR A 90 23.91 6.04 -30.23
CA TYR A 90 23.06 6.57 -31.29
C TYR A 90 23.13 5.67 -32.52
N ALA A 91 21.98 5.17 -32.98
CA ALA A 91 21.73 4.96 -34.40
C ALA A 91 21.04 6.23 -34.93
N PRO A 92 21.78 7.30 -35.29
CA PRO A 92 21.21 8.64 -35.43
C PRO A 92 20.29 8.85 -36.65
N LYS A 93 19.88 7.79 -37.38
CA LYS A 93 19.14 7.92 -38.65
C LYS A 93 18.14 6.80 -38.97
N LEU A 94 17.93 5.83 -38.09
CA LEU A 94 16.98 4.77 -38.37
C LEU A 94 15.55 5.32 -38.17
N VAL A 95 14.82 5.55 -39.27
CA VAL A 95 13.47 6.13 -39.24
C VAL A 95 12.38 5.07 -39.28
N THR A 96 12.59 4.00 -40.04
CA THR A 96 11.63 2.90 -40.15
C THR A 96 12.32 1.54 -40.11
N VAL A 97 11.63 0.53 -39.59
CA VAL A 97 12.09 -0.87 -39.55
C VAL A 97 10.98 -1.80 -40.01
N GLU A 98 11.30 -2.72 -40.91
CA GLU A 98 10.40 -3.78 -41.37
C GLU A 98 10.94 -5.16 -40.94
N LEU A 99 10.20 -5.85 -40.06
CA LEU A 99 10.55 -7.15 -39.48
C LEU A 99 9.58 -8.25 -39.94
N THR A 100 9.03 -8.13 -41.15
CA THR A 100 7.99 -9.03 -41.68
C THR A 100 8.39 -10.50 -41.75
N ASN A 101 9.70 -10.80 -41.83
CA ASN A 101 10.24 -12.16 -41.87
C ASN A 101 11.05 -12.53 -40.61
N ALA A 102 11.04 -11.70 -39.58
CA ALA A 102 11.73 -12.01 -38.33
C ALA A 102 10.86 -12.91 -37.45
N GLU A 103 11.48 -13.85 -36.77
CA GLU A 103 10.83 -14.74 -35.80
C GLU A 103 10.96 -14.20 -34.36
N ALA A 104 11.96 -13.35 -34.10
CA ALA A 104 12.19 -12.75 -32.80
C ALA A 104 12.95 -11.42 -32.92
N ILE A 105 12.86 -10.61 -31.85
CA ILE A 105 13.65 -9.40 -31.61
C ILE A 105 14.60 -9.70 -30.46
N GLY A 106 15.85 -9.22 -30.52
CA GLY A 106 16.79 -9.30 -29.41
C GLY A 106 16.61 -8.19 -28.37
N ARG A 107 17.08 -8.44 -27.14
CA ARG A 107 17.14 -7.42 -26.07
C ARG A 107 17.87 -6.15 -26.56
N ASP A 108 17.33 -4.99 -26.24
CA ASP A 108 17.85 -3.66 -26.63
C ASP A 108 18.04 -3.45 -28.16
N ALA A 109 17.47 -4.30 -29.03
CA ALA A 109 17.82 -4.33 -30.46
C ALA A 109 17.61 -2.99 -31.21
N PHE A 110 16.62 -2.19 -30.82
CA PHE A 110 16.39 -0.85 -31.35
C PHE A 110 16.41 0.22 -30.25
N GLY A 111 17.00 -0.10 -29.09
CA GLY A 111 17.20 0.86 -28.02
C GLY A 111 17.95 2.10 -28.52
N TYR A 112 17.52 3.27 -28.04
CA TYR A 112 18.09 4.59 -28.34
C TYR A 112 18.01 5.01 -29.82
N CYS A 113 17.19 4.36 -30.64
CA CYS A 113 16.88 4.79 -32.00
C CYS A 113 15.91 5.99 -31.99
N ARG A 114 16.36 7.17 -31.52
CA ARG A 114 15.52 8.36 -31.30
C ARG A 114 14.80 8.90 -32.54
N GLU A 115 15.30 8.58 -33.73
CA GLU A 115 14.68 8.98 -35.00
C GLU A 115 13.66 7.97 -35.53
N LEU A 116 13.51 6.81 -34.89
CA LEU A 116 12.61 5.74 -35.31
C LEU A 116 11.17 6.19 -35.11
N THR A 117 10.40 6.24 -36.19
CA THR A 117 8.98 6.65 -36.17
C THR A 117 8.03 5.47 -36.31
N SER A 118 8.44 4.42 -37.03
CA SER A 118 7.56 3.31 -37.39
C SER A 118 8.26 1.96 -37.43
N VAL A 119 7.61 0.93 -36.89
CA VAL A 119 8.07 -0.47 -36.90
C VAL A 119 6.96 -1.38 -37.38
N ILE A 120 7.23 -2.14 -38.43
CA ILE A 120 6.31 -3.16 -38.97
C ILE A 120 6.76 -4.52 -38.48
N LEU A 121 5.98 -5.13 -37.57
CA LEU A 121 6.24 -6.48 -37.06
C LEU A 121 5.68 -7.55 -38.01
N GLY A 122 6.39 -8.66 -38.14
CA GLY A 122 5.90 -9.87 -38.80
C GLY A 122 5.12 -10.77 -37.84
N ASN A 123 4.30 -11.67 -38.40
CA ASN A 123 3.44 -12.58 -37.62
C ASN A 123 4.22 -13.58 -36.74
N GLY A 124 5.53 -13.75 -36.96
CA GLY A 124 6.39 -14.60 -36.14
C GLY A 124 6.74 -13.99 -34.78
N ILE A 125 6.64 -12.67 -34.64
CA ILE A 125 7.01 -11.94 -33.43
C ILE A 125 5.81 -11.94 -32.48
N THR A 126 5.90 -12.71 -31.40
CA THR A 126 4.87 -12.79 -30.36
C THR A 126 5.29 -12.13 -29.05
N LYS A 127 6.54 -11.68 -28.96
CA LYS A 127 7.15 -11.08 -27.77
C LYS A 127 8.02 -9.89 -28.13
N ILE A 128 8.01 -8.86 -27.29
CA ILE A 128 8.95 -7.74 -27.32
C ILE A 128 9.87 -7.89 -26.11
N PRO A 129 11.19 -8.12 -26.29
CA PRO A 129 12.11 -8.33 -25.18
C PRO A 129 12.42 -7.01 -24.45
N GLU A 130 13.12 -7.13 -23.33
CA GLU A 130 13.59 -5.99 -22.54
C GLU A 130 14.33 -4.96 -23.41
N GLY A 131 13.98 -3.69 -23.21
CA GLY A 131 14.63 -2.53 -23.82
C GLY A 131 14.54 -2.44 -25.35
N ALA A 132 13.79 -3.31 -26.02
CA ALA A 132 13.79 -3.43 -27.48
C ALA A 132 13.65 -2.10 -28.24
N PHE A 133 12.83 -1.17 -27.73
CA PHE A 133 12.60 0.17 -28.28
C PHE A 133 12.73 1.26 -27.19
N ARG A 134 13.60 1.04 -26.20
CA ARG A 134 13.88 2.00 -25.12
C ARG A 134 14.37 3.33 -25.71
N TYR A 135 13.88 4.47 -25.24
CA TYR A 135 14.27 5.80 -25.73
C TYR A 135 14.06 6.00 -27.25
N CYS A 136 13.11 5.30 -27.87
CA CYS A 136 12.66 5.59 -29.24
C CYS A 136 11.65 6.75 -29.22
N GLU A 137 12.12 7.95 -28.90
CA GLU A 137 11.31 9.16 -28.58
C GLU A 137 10.41 9.67 -29.71
N LYS A 138 10.55 9.15 -30.94
CA LYS A 138 9.67 9.47 -32.07
C LYS A 138 8.80 8.29 -32.53
N LEU A 139 8.93 7.12 -31.90
CA LEU A 139 8.21 5.92 -32.31
C LEU A 139 6.75 6.08 -31.93
N SER A 140 5.93 6.33 -32.94
CA SER A 140 4.48 6.51 -32.80
C SER A 140 3.68 5.37 -33.45
N GLU A 141 4.30 4.58 -34.32
CA GLU A 141 3.63 3.55 -35.10
C GLU A 141 4.26 2.17 -34.88
N ILE A 142 3.58 1.34 -34.11
CA ILE A 142 3.87 -0.10 -33.99
C ILE A 142 2.58 -0.82 -33.62
N ASN A 143 2.29 -1.94 -34.29
CA ASN A 143 1.11 -2.74 -33.97
C ASN A 143 1.48 -3.83 -32.96
N LEU A 144 0.88 -3.78 -31.76
CA LEU A 144 1.13 -4.72 -30.66
C LEU A 144 -0.03 -5.70 -30.40
N SER A 145 -1.08 -5.71 -31.22
CA SER A 145 -2.33 -6.45 -30.92
C SER A 145 -2.16 -7.97 -30.83
N CYS A 146 -1.08 -8.52 -31.41
CA CYS A 146 -0.74 -9.96 -31.36
C CYS A 146 0.42 -10.28 -30.41
N ILE A 147 0.93 -9.29 -29.66
CA ILE A 147 2.05 -9.46 -28.74
C ILE A 147 1.53 -9.97 -27.40
N THR A 148 2.09 -11.09 -26.96
CA THR A 148 1.69 -11.78 -25.73
C THR A 148 2.51 -11.38 -24.50
N GLU A 149 3.73 -10.88 -24.71
CA GLU A 149 4.65 -10.50 -23.64
C GLU A 149 5.46 -9.28 -24.06
N ILE A 150 5.51 -8.29 -23.16
CA ILE A 150 6.29 -7.07 -23.32
C ILE A 150 7.27 -7.02 -22.16
N GLY A 151 8.57 -7.06 -22.46
CA GLY A 151 9.64 -7.06 -21.46
C GLY A 151 9.89 -5.69 -20.85
N ASP A 152 10.78 -5.68 -19.86
CA ASP A 152 11.05 -4.50 -19.05
C ASP A 152 11.61 -3.36 -19.91
N TYR A 153 11.20 -2.13 -19.64
CA TYR A 153 11.63 -0.93 -20.37
C TYR A 153 11.45 -0.97 -21.90
N ALA A 154 10.69 -1.92 -22.46
CA ALA A 154 10.65 -2.18 -23.89
C ALA A 154 10.29 -0.96 -24.75
N PHE A 155 9.43 -0.07 -24.25
CA PHE A 155 8.95 1.15 -24.90
C PHE A 155 9.08 2.38 -23.99
N ASN A 156 10.01 2.37 -23.03
CA ASN A 156 10.29 3.53 -22.19
C ASN A 156 10.55 4.76 -23.08
N ARG A 157 9.83 5.86 -22.81
CA ARG A 157 9.87 7.14 -23.57
C ARG A 157 9.51 7.03 -25.05
N ALA A 158 8.82 5.98 -25.49
CA ALA A 158 8.27 5.94 -26.83
C ALA A 158 7.10 6.94 -27.00
N ALA A 159 6.93 7.49 -28.21
CA ALA A 159 5.87 8.45 -28.52
C ALA A 159 4.56 7.77 -29.01
N LEU A 160 4.25 6.60 -28.46
CA LEU A 160 3.05 5.85 -28.79
C LEU A 160 1.82 6.61 -28.29
N THR A 161 0.79 6.74 -29.13
CA THR A 161 -0.41 7.51 -28.80
C THR A 161 -1.55 6.64 -28.29
N THR A 162 -1.68 5.43 -28.82
CA THR A 162 -2.68 4.45 -28.43
C THR A 162 -2.08 3.06 -28.48
N LEU A 163 -2.48 2.19 -27.55
CA LEU A 163 -2.04 0.80 -27.50
C LEU A 163 -3.22 -0.16 -27.51
N ASP A 164 -3.20 -1.07 -28.47
CA ASP A 164 -4.02 -2.28 -28.49
C ASP A 164 -3.15 -3.43 -27.97
N LEU A 165 -3.50 -3.94 -26.79
CA LEU A 165 -2.79 -4.99 -26.07
C LEU A 165 -3.72 -6.18 -25.79
N ASP A 166 -4.65 -6.48 -26.70
CA ASP A 166 -5.66 -7.54 -26.54
C ASP A 166 -5.05 -8.94 -26.31
N ALA A 167 -3.92 -9.25 -26.94
CA ALA A 167 -3.23 -10.53 -26.76
C ALA A 167 -2.22 -10.53 -25.59
N ALA A 168 -1.93 -9.37 -24.99
CA ALA A 168 -0.89 -9.26 -23.98
C ALA A 168 -1.33 -9.98 -22.70
N VAL A 169 -0.46 -10.85 -22.20
CA VAL A 169 -0.65 -11.57 -20.93
C VAL A 169 0.14 -10.89 -19.82
N LYS A 170 1.34 -10.40 -20.15
CA LYS A 170 2.27 -9.79 -19.18
C LYS A 170 2.93 -8.55 -19.74
N ILE A 171 2.97 -7.51 -18.92
CA ILE A 171 3.69 -6.27 -19.17
C ILE A 171 4.77 -6.12 -18.11
N GLY A 172 6.02 -6.04 -18.57
CA GLY A 172 7.22 -5.95 -17.75
C GLY A 172 7.36 -4.62 -17.03
N GLU A 173 8.37 -4.57 -16.17
CA GLU A 173 8.68 -3.42 -15.33
C GLU A 173 9.02 -2.21 -16.20
N PHE A 174 8.39 -1.07 -15.92
CA PHE A 174 8.65 0.19 -16.62
C PHE A 174 8.51 0.11 -18.15
N ALA A 175 7.77 -0.86 -18.67
CA ALA A 175 7.69 -1.16 -20.11
C ALA A 175 7.31 0.07 -20.94
N PHE A 176 6.37 0.89 -20.46
CA PHE A 176 5.93 2.14 -21.09
C PHE A 176 6.21 3.37 -20.23
N LEU A 177 7.20 3.31 -19.32
CA LEU A 177 7.59 4.44 -18.47
C LEU A 177 7.80 5.71 -19.32
N GLU A 178 7.15 6.81 -18.92
CA GLU A 178 7.23 8.11 -19.60
C GLU A 178 6.86 8.09 -21.10
N ALA A 179 5.99 7.17 -21.54
CA ALA A 179 5.36 7.24 -22.85
C ALA A 179 4.33 8.39 -22.88
N ASN A 180 4.82 9.63 -22.81
CA ASN A 180 4.05 10.83 -22.51
C ASN A 180 2.98 11.17 -23.58
N ALA A 181 3.08 10.61 -24.78
CA ALA A 181 2.07 10.76 -25.83
C ALA A 181 0.89 9.78 -25.70
N LEU A 182 1.00 8.77 -24.85
CA LEU A 182 0.03 7.69 -24.72
C LEU A 182 -1.24 8.19 -24.06
N ALA A 183 -2.35 8.19 -24.82
CA ALA A 183 -3.64 8.67 -24.36
C ALA A 183 -4.58 7.54 -23.92
N SER A 184 -4.50 6.37 -24.56
CA SER A 184 -5.36 5.24 -24.22
C SER A 184 -4.70 3.87 -24.43
N VAL A 185 -5.09 2.91 -23.59
CA VAL A 185 -4.72 1.50 -23.67
C VAL A 185 -5.98 0.65 -23.67
N THR A 186 -5.97 -0.45 -24.43
CA THR A 186 -7.03 -1.46 -24.41
C THR A 186 -6.45 -2.82 -24.05
N PHE A 187 -7.09 -3.48 -23.09
CA PHE A 187 -6.86 -4.86 -22.69
C PHE A 187 -8.09 -5.72 -22.95
N SER A 188 -7.85 -7.02 -23.13
CA SER A 188 -8.86 -8.07 -23.15
C SER A 188 -8.63 -9.05 -21.99
N GLU A 189 -9.48 -10.07 -21.85
CA GLU A 189 -9.42 -11.09 -20.78
C GLU A 189 -8.09 -11.86 -20.69
N SER A 190 -7.22 -11.74 -21.70
CA SER A 190 -5.89 -12.38 -21.71
C SER A 190 -4.91 -11.75 -20.72
N ILE A 191 -5.12 -10.49 -20.31
CA ILE A 191 -4.17 -9.76 -19.45
C ILE A 191 -4.21 -10.33 -18.03
N GLU A 192 -3.06 -10.72 -17.50
CA GLU A 192 -2.94 -11.21 -16.12
C GLU A 192 -2.22 -10.18 -15.25
N LYS A 193 -1.07 -9.68 -15.72
CA LYS A 193 -0.14 -8.93 -14.88
C LYS A 193 0.41 -7.67 -15.54
N LEU A 194 0.33 -6.57 -14.79
CA LEU A 194 1.07 -5.34 -14.98
C LEU A 194 2.15 -5.24 -13.90
N SER A 195 3.42 -5.21 -14.29
CA SER A 195 4.54 -5.13 -13.33
C SER A 195 4.79 -3.69 -12.87
N GLU A 196 5.80 -3.52 -12.00
CA GLU A 196 6.14 -2.23 -11.42
C GLU A 196 6.31 -1.14 -12.49
N GLY A 197 5.66 0.01 -12.29
CA GLY A 197 5.82 1.18 -13.14
C GLY A 197 5.46 1.00 -14.62
N ALA A 198 4.71 -0.05 -14.99
CA ALA A 198 4.45 -0.43 -16.38
C ALA A 198 3.98 0.75 -17.26
N PHE A 199 3.15 1.65 -16.73
CA PHE A 199 2.66 2.89 -17.36
C PHE A 199 2.91 4.13 -16.49
N ALA A 200 3.91 4.09 -15.61
CA ALA A 200 4.26 5.23 -14.78
C ALA A 200 4.64 6.45 -15.64
N TYR A 201 4.25 7.64 -15.19
CA TYR A 201 4.49 8.92 -15.87
C TYR A 201 3.97 8.98 -17.32
N CYS A 202 3.00 8.15 -17.70
CA CYS A 202 2.22 8.35 -18.93
C CYS A 202 1.21 9.50 -18.72
N LYS A 203 1.70 10.74 -18.72
CA LYS A 203 0.96 11.93 -18.26
C LYS A 203 -0.31 12.26 -19.08
N LEU A 204 -0.48 11.70 -20.27
CA LEU A 204 -1.70 11.85 -21.08
C LEU A 204 -2.64 10.64 -21.01
N LEU A 205 -2.24 9.55 -20.35
CA LEU A 205 -3.02 8.32 -20.28
C LEU A 205 -4.25 8.55 -19.43
N SER A 206 -5.39 8.70 -20.09
CA SER A 206 -6.67 9.07 -19.49
C SER A 206 -7.75 8.00 -19.65
N ALA A 207 -7.49 6.95 -20.44
CA ALA A 207 -8.40 5.82 -20.62
C ALA A 207 -7.67 4.47 -20.68
N VAL A 208 -8.06 3.54 -19.82
CA VAL A 208 -7.63 2.13 -19.86
C VAL A 208 -8.87 1.24 -19.96
N ASN A 209 -9.18 0.79 -21.17
CA ASN A 209 -10.30 -0.12 -21.39
C ASN A 209 -9.90 -1.55 -21.01
N GLY A 210 -10.76 -2.26 -20.27
CA GLY A 210 -10.45 -3.62 -19.83
C GLY A 210 -9.58 -3.72 -18.58
N LEU A 211 -9.39 -2.62 -17.83
CA LEU A 211 -8.66 -2.66 -16.54
C LEU A 211 -9.25 -3.67 -15.55
N ALA A 212 -10.58 -3.88 -15.60
CA ALA A 212 -11.28 -4.86 -14.79
C ALA A 212 -10.84 -6.32 -15.04
N TYR A 213 -10.12 -6.60 -16.12
CA TYR A 213 -9.56 -7.94 -16.38
C TYR A 213 -8.19 -8.18 -15.72
N VAL A 214 -7.50 -7.13 -15.27
CA VAL A 214 -6.15 -7.23 -14.73
C VAL A 214 -6.19 -7.79 -13.30
N GLU A 215 -5.52 -8.92 -13.08
CA GLU A 215 -5.47 -9.58 -11.78
C GLU A 215 -4.37 -9.01 -10.87
N TYR A 216 -3.20 -8.72 -11.43
CA TYR A 216 -2.04 -8.22 -10.68
C TYR A 216 -1.60 -6.85 -11.20
N ILE A 217 -1.72 -5.82 -10.35
CA ILE A 217 -1.26 -4.47 -10.64
C ILE A 217 -0.07 -4.18 -9.72
N GLY A 218 1.12 -4.02 -10.29
CA GLY A 218 2.36 -3.77 -9.56
C GLY A 218 2.48 -2.37 -8.98
N ASP A 219 3.54 -2.16 -8.22
CA ASP A 219 3.86 -0.88 -7.59
C ASP A 219 4.01 0.21 -8.66
N TYR A 220 3.53 1.42 -8.41
CA TYR A 220 3.58 2.55 -9.34
C TYR A 220 3.01 2.30 -10.76
N ALA A 221 2.28 1.21 -11.02
CA ALA A 221 1.95 0.77 -12.38
C ALA A 221 1.28 1.86 -13.25
N PHE A 222 0.46 2.73 -12.66
CA PHE A 222 -0.21 3.88 -13.29
C PHE A 222 0.05 5.19 -12.54
N ALA A 223 1.17 5.27 -11.82
CA ALA A 223 1.55 6.51 -11.12
C ALA A 223 1.71 7.66 -12.12
N TYR A 224 1.22 8.84 -11.75
CA TYR A 224 1.30 10.07 -12.52
C TYR A 224 0.67 9.99 -13.92
N THR A 225 -0.39 9.19 -14.06
CA THR A 225 -1.25 9.14 -15.25
C THR A 225 -2.41 10.13 -15.14
N ALA A 226 -3.06 10.45 -16.26
CA ALA A 226 -4.26 11.30 -16.29
C ALA A 226 -5.57 10.53 -16.05
N LEU A 227 -5.52 9.28 -15.57
CA LEU A 227 -6.71 8.49 -15.26
C LEU A 227 -7.56 9.19 -14.21
N THR A 228 -8.87 9.29 -14.45
CA THR A 228 -9.86 9.79 -13.49
C THR A 228 -10.72 8.68 -12.89
N GLU A 229 -10.60 7.46 -13.41
CA GLU A 229 -11.30 6.30 -12.88
C GLU A 229 -10.45 5.02 -13.02
N ALA A 230 -10.71 4.07 -12.13
CA ALA A 230 -10.17 2.72 -12.19
C ALA A 230 -11.23 1.70 -11.77
N ASP A 231 -11.61 0.83 -12.71
CA ASP A 231 -12.38 -0.36 -12.41
C ASP A 231 -11.42 -1.49 -12.02
N LEU A 232 -11.33 -1.77 -10.72
CA LEU A 232 -10.45 -2.76 -10.11
C LEU A 232 -11.26 -3.98 -9.63
N THR A 233 -12.40 -4.26 -10.26
CA THR A 233 -13.28 -5.35 -9.84
C THR A 233 -12.69 -6.74 -10.03
N GLY A 234 -11.77 -6.90 -10.98
CA GLY A 234 -11.01 -8.15 -11.19
C GLY A 234 -9.65 -8.21 -10.50
N ALA A 235 -9.21 -7.15 -9.83
CA ALA A 235 -7.88 -7.12 -9.22
C ALA A 235 -7.82 -8.05 -7.98
N PHE A 236 -6.82 -8.93 -7.97
CA PHE A 236 -6.44 -9.74 -6.82
C PHE A 236 -5.39 -9.02 -5.96
N SER A 237 -4.43 -8.36 -6.61
CA SER A 237 -3.35 -7.61 -5.96
C SER A 237 -3.21 -6.20 -6.52
N LEU A 238 -3.03 -5.24 -5.61
CA LEU A 238 -2.79 -3.84 -5.93
C LEU A 238 -1.52 -3.34 -5.23
N GLY A 239 -0.50 -2.98 -6.02
CA GLY A 239 0.81 -2.55 -5.54
C GLY A 239 0.82 -1.17 -4.86
N ALA A 240 1.92 -0.89 -4.18
CA ALA A 240 2.17 0.39 -3.53
C ALA A 240 2.17 1.53 -4.56
N HIS A 241 1.52 2.64 -4.23
CA HIS A 241 1.48 3.84 -5.08
C HIS A 241 0.99 3.64 -6.53
N ALA A 242 0.29 2.53 -6.81
CA ALA A 242 -0.07 2.11 -8.17
C ALA A 242 -0.83 3.18 -8.98
N PHE A 243 -1.62 4.03 -8.34
CA PHE A 243 -2.41 5.09 -8.96
C PHE A 243 -2.07 6.49 -8.42
N MET A 244 -0.88 6.65 -7.81
CA MET A 244 -0.42 7.93 -7.26
C MET A 244 -0.58 9.07 -8.27
N LYS A 245 -1.00 10.25 -7.79
CA LYS A 245 -1.18 11.46 -8.61
C LYS A 245 -0.17 12.54 -8.24
N GLU A 246 -0.02 13.53 -9.12
CA GLU A 246 0.64 14.77 -8.71
C GLU A 246 -0.30 15.54 -7.79
N LYS A 247 0.24 16.20 -6.75
CA LYS A 247 -0.54 17.06 -5.84
C LYS A 247 -1.40 18.09 -6.59
N SER A 248 -0.88 18.63 -7.69
CA SER A 248 -1.55 19.67 -8.48
C SER A 248 -2.75 19.19 -9.28
N ASP A 249 -2.95 17.87 -9.40
CA ASP A 249 -3.94 17.34 -10.34
C ASP A 249 -5.37 17.64 -9.91
N GLY A 250 -5.66 17.76 -8.59
CA GLY A 250 -6.99 18.13 -8.08
C GLY A 250 -8.14 17.30 -8.68
N CYS A 251 -7.81 16.10 -9.17
CA CYS A 251 -8.70 15.28 -9.97
C CYS A 251 -9.47 14.35 -9.04
N ASN A 252 -10.79 14.50 -9.08
CA ASN A 252 -11.71 13.56 -8.47
C ASN A 252 -11.48 12.19 -9.14
N PHE A 253 -10.98 11.22 -8.38
CA PHE A 253 -10.60 9.89 -8.88
C PHE A 253 -11.63 8.87 -8.40
N THR A 254 -12.26 8.14 -9.32
CA THR A 254 -13.28 7.15 -8.96
C THR A 254 -12.72 5.74 -9.00
N VAL A 255 -12.79 5.02 -7.89
CA VAL A 255 -12.29 3.64 -7.79
C VAL A 255 -13.43 2.67 -7.49
N LYS A 256 -13.51 1.59 -8.27
CA LYS A 256 -14.41 0.46 -8.00
C LYS A 256 -13.58 -0.74 -7.56
N LEU A 257 -13.75 -1.17 -6.31
CA LEU A 257 -13.07 -2.34 -5.76
C LEU A 257 -13.91 -3.60 -5.92
N GLY A 258 -13.26 -4.72 -6.24
CA GLY A 258 -13.87 -6.04 -6.34
C GLY A 258 -13.73 -6.89 -5.08
N THR A 259 -14.50 -7.97 -5.04
CA THR A 259 -14.43 -8.95 -3.93
C THR A 259 -13.23 -9.90 -3.99
N LEU A 260 -12.49 -9.87 -5.10
CA LEU A 260 -11.29 -10.68 -5.31
C LEU A 260 -10.03 -10.08 -4.67
N LEU A 261 -10.06 -8.80 -4.29
CA LEU A 261 -8.89 -8.10 -3.76
C LEU A 261 -8.42 -8.73 -2.44
N ALA A 262 -7.22 -9.28 -2.46
CA ALA A 262 -6.61 -10.03 -1.36
C ALA A 262 -5.27 -9.44 -0.89
N GLU A 263 -4.58 -8.70 -1.77
CA GLU A 263 -3.27 -8.09 -1.49
C GLU A 263 -3.30 -6.60 -1.83
N ILE A 264 -2.82 -5.77 -0.91
CA ILE A 264 -2.72 -4.32 -1.09
C ILE A 264 -1.42 -3.78 -0.51
N GLY A 265 -0.65 -3.10 -1.36
CA GLY A 265 0.57 -2.39 -1.01
C GLY A 265 0.31 -1.08 -0.28
N ASP A 266 1.39 -0.37 0.02
CA ASP A 266 1.34 0.87 0.79
C ASP A 266 0.74 1.99 -0.06
N ASN A 267 -0.31 2.61 0.48
CA ASN A 267 -1.19 3.60 -0.16
C ASN A 267 -1.13 3.64 -1.70
N PRO A 268 -1.96 2.83 -2.40
CA PRO A 268 -2.02 2.85 -3.87
C PRO A 268 -2.54 4.18 -4.46
N PHE A 269 -3.12 5.06 -3.63
CA PHE A 269 -3.91 6.22 -4.03
C PHE A 269 -3.36 7.53 -3.45
N VAL A 270 -2.04 7.64 -3.27
CA VAL A 270 -1.43 8.89 -2.81
C VAL A 270 -1.82 10.05 -3.72
N TYR A 271 -2.29 11.15 -3.12
CA TYR A 271 -2.82 12.33 -3.82
C TYR A 271 -4.07 12.11 -4.70
N CYS A 272 -4.69 10.93 -4.65
CA CYS A 272 -6.02 10.77 -5.22
C CYS A 272 -7.05 11.44 -4.31
N ASP A 273 -7.90 12.29 -4.89
CA ASP A 273 -9.11 12.81 -4.25
C ASP A 273 -10.23 11.78 -4.44
N LEU A 274 -10.42 10.90 -3.45
CA LEU A 274 -11.39 9.81 -3.48
C LEU A 274 -12.60 10.14 -2.62
N GLU A 275 -13.79 9.91 -3.19
CA GLU A 275 -15.00 9.76 -2.39
C GLU A 275 -14.89 8.53 -1.46
N PRO A 276 -15.61 8.53 -0.31
CA PRO A 276 -15.57 7.42 0.63
C PRO A 276 -15.96 6.09 -0.03
N PHE A 277 -15.12 5.08 0.17
CA PHE A 277 -15.38 3.76 -0.38
C PHE A 277 -16.70 3.22 0.17
N SER A 278 -17.55 2.71 -0.71
CA SER A 278 -18.86 2.19 -0.31
C SER A 278 -19.32 1.06 -1.22
N ILE A 279 -20.25 0.25 -0.70
CA ILE A 279 -20.98 -0.76 -1.47
C ILE A 279 -22.48 -0.50 -1.41
N ILE A 280 -23.20 -0.87 -2.47
CA ILE A 280 -24.65 -0.81 -2.52
C ILE A 280 -25.21 -2.22 -2.29
N LEU A 281 -25.98 -2.38 -1.21
CA LEU A 281 -26.73 -3.59 -0.92
C LEU A 281 -28.19 -3.41 -1.34
N ASN A 282 -28.73 -4.41 -2.02
CA ASN A 282 -30.15 -4.49 -2.35
C ASN A 282 -30.88 -5.27 -1.26
N GLU A 283 -31.79 -4.62 -0.54
CA GLU A 283 -32.60 -5.23 0.52
C GLU A 283 -34.08 -5.18 0.13
N THR A 284 -34.83 -6.27 0.33
CA THR A 284 -36.28 -6.29 0.14
C THR A 284 -36.99 -6.18 1.50
N PHE A 285 -37.80 -5.14 1.68
CA PHE A 285 -38.62 -4.96 2.87
C PHE A 285 -40.10 -4.78 2.48
N ASN A 286 -40.98 -5.64 3.02
CA ASN A 286 -42.41 -5.67 2.67
C ASN A 286 -42.71 -5.76 1.16
N GLY A 287 -41.89 -6.53 0.42
CA GLY A 287 -42.06 -6.72 -1.02
C GLY A 287 -41.69 -5.51 -1.88
N LYS A 288 -40.95 -4.54 -1.33
CA LYS A 288 -40.32 -3.44 -2.06
C LYS A 288 -38.81 -3.52 -1.90
N ASP A 289 -38.10 -3.28 -2.99
CA ASP A 289 -36.64 -3.26 -3.02
C ASP A 289 -36.13 -1.87 -2.67
N TYR A 290 -35.07 -1.83 -1.88
CA TYR A 290 -34.39 -0.62 -1.44
C TYR A 290 -32.88 -0.83 -1.56
N GLU A 291 -32.19 0.20 -2.04
CA GLU A 291 -30.73 0.27 -2.05
C GLU A 291 -30.24 0.89 -0.75
N LYS A 292 -29.22 0.26 -0.16
CA LYS A 292 -28.55 0.73 1.05
C LYS A 292 -27.05 0.83 0.79
N THR A 293 -26.54 2.05 0.87
CA THR A 293 -25.10 2.31 0.84
C THR A 293 -24.48 1.97 2.19
N VAL A 294 -23.41 1.18 2.18
CA VAL A 294 -22.67 0.78 3.37
C VAL A 294 -21.20 1.17 3.21
N TYR A 295 -20.66 1.82 4.23
CA TYR A 295 -19.27 2.32 4.29
C TYR A 295 -18.33 1.43 5.10
N THR A 296 -18.82 0.28 5.57
CA THR A 296 -18.02 -0.70 6.30
C THR A 296 -18.28 -2.09 5.71
N PHE A 297 -17.24 -2.70 5.16
CA PHE A 297 -17.34 -3.95 4.41
C PHE A 297 -16.03 -4.72 4.39
N ASN A 298 -16.10 -6.04 4.26
CA ASN A 298 -14.92 -6.91 4.20
C ASN A 298 -14.76 -7.48 2.79
N TYR A 299 -13.65 -7.15 2.14
CA TYR A 299 -13.19 -7.82 0.92
C TYR A 299 -12.29 -8.99 1.31
N GLY A 300 -12.76 -10.21 1.08
CA GLY A 300 -12.04 -11.43 1.45
C GLY A 300 -11.60 -11.46 2.92
N GLU A 301 -10.43 -12.02 3.19
CA GLU A 301 -9.86 -12.12 4.54
C GLU A 301 -8.94 -10.94 4.91
N ASN A 302 -8.44 -10.21 3.93
CA ASN A 302 -7.30 -9.31 4.12
C ASN A 302 -7.59 -7.82 3.93
N VAL A 303 -8.67 -7.43 3.25
CA VAL A 303 -8.93 -6.02 2.94
C VAL A 303 -10.26 -5.56 3.52
N ARG A 304 -10.27 -4.41 4.18
CA ARG A 304 -11.46 -3.89 4.89
C ARG A 304 -11.72 -2.46 4.46
N ILE A 305 -12.98 -2.12 4.26
CA ILE A 305 -13.44 -0.75 4.33
C ILE A 305 -14.03 -0.57 5.73
N ILE A 306 -13.61 0.48 6.44
CA ILE A 306 -14.20 0.89 7.71
C ILE A 306 -14.46 2.39 7.64
N ASP A 307 -15.72 2.77 7.76
CA ASP A 307 -16.18 4.16 7.64
C ASP A 307 -15.65 4.86 6.38
N GLY A 308 -15.65 4.14 5.26
CA GLY A 308 -15.21 4.64 3.95
C GLY A 308 -13.70 4.69 3.75
N SER A 309 -12.90 4.40 4.77
CA SER A 309 -11.44 4.32 4.70
C SER A 309 -10.98 2.90 4.41
N LEU A 310 -9.83 2.75 3.76
CA LEU A 310 -9.26 1.48 3.32
C LEU A 310 -8.21 0.97 4.28
N TYR A 311 -8.36 -0.28 4.70
CA TYR A 311 -7.46 -0.97 5.62
C TYR A 311 -7.02 -2.31 5.04
N ARG A 312 -5.83 -2.76 5.46
CA ARG A 312 -5.42 -4.16 5.34
C ARG A 312 -5.34 -4.82 6.71
N VAL A 313 -5.61 -6.12 6.74
CA VAL A 313 -5.43 -6.96 7.93
C VAL A 313 -3.96 -7.36 8.01
N VAL A 314 -3.34 -7.09 9.15
CA VAL A 314 -1.94 -7.43 9.44
C VAL A 314 -1.88 -8.32 10.68
N PRO A 315 -0.75 -8.99 10.98
CA PRO A 315 -0.58 -9.64 12.26
C PRO A 315 -0.93 -8.68 13.40
N ASP A 316 -1.74 -9.15 14.35
CA ASP A 316 -2.19 -8.43 15.55
C ASP A 316 -3.16 -7.25 15.36
N GLY A 317 -3.66 -6.97 14.14
CA GLY A 317 -4.71 -5.97 13.96
C GLY A 317 -4.90 -5.46 12.54
N LEU A 318 -5.17 -4.16 12.42
CA LEU A 318 -5.40 -3.47 11.16
C LEU A 318 -4.28 -2.47 10.87
N GLU A 319 -4.01 -2.28 9.59
CA GLU A 319 -3.21 -1.18 9.08
C GLU A 319 -4.07 -0.28 8.19
N LEU A 320 -4.10 1.00 8.51
CA LEU A 320 -4.79 2.01 7.70
C LEU A 320 -3.96 2.32 6.45
N ILE A 321 -4.48 2.02 5.26
CA ILE A 321 -3.81 2.19 3.98
C ILE A 321 -4.16 3.51 3.32
N TYR A 322 -5.44 3.90 3.39
CA TYR A 322 -5.92 5.18 2.87
C TYR A 322 -7.06 5.67 3.74
N TYR A 323 -6.90 6.85 4.32
CA TYR A 323 -7.95 7.57 5.01
C TYR A 323 -8.76 8.37 4.01
N CYS A 324 -10.08 8.24 4.07
CA CYS A 324 -10.98 9.09 3.32
C CYS A 324 -11.62 10.13 4.26
N ASP A 325 -11.65 11.39 3.80
CA ASP A 325 -12.20 12.51 4.55
C ASP A 325 -13.73 12.42 4.67
N MET A 326 -14.20 11.83 5.76
CA MET A 326 -15.62 11.77 6.11
C MET A 326 -16.06 12.92 7.04
N SER A 327 -15.11 13.54 7.72
CA SER A 327 -15.33 14.46 8.83
C SER A 327 -14.07 15.28 9.09
N SER A 328 -14.22 16.48 9.67
CA SER A 328 -13.07 17.26 10.16
C SER A 328 -12.33 16.56 11.31
N THR A 329 -12.97 15.60 11.98
CA THR A 329 -12.33 14.74 12.98
C THR A 329 -12.24 13.32 12.46
N ALA A 330 -11.03 12.90 12.12
CA ALA A 330 -10.69 11.54 11.74
C ALA A 330 -10.63 10.64 12.97
N ASN A 331 -11.51 9.63 13.01
CA ASN A 331 -11.50 8.60 14.04
C ASN A 331 -10.92 7.33 13.42
N VAL A 332 -9.67 7.01 13.74
CA VAL A 332 -9.06 5.77 13.25
C VAL A 332 -9.71 4.58 13.97
N ALA A 333 -10.06 3.55 13.20
CA ALA A 333 -10.82 2.40 13.69
C ALA A 333 -10.09 1.66 14.83
N ASP A 334 -10.84 1.25 15.86
CA ASP A 334 -10.32 0.40 16.93
C ASP A 334 -9.73 -0.90 16.37
N GLY A 335 -8.60 -1.34 16.93
CA GLY A 335 -7.84 -2.49 16.43
C GLY A 335 -6.78 -2.13 15.38
N THR A 336 -6.71 -0.86 14.96
CA THR A 336 -5.61 -0.37 14.13
C THR A 336 -4.31 -0.36 14.92
N VAL A 337 -3.35 -1.18 14.48
CA VAL A 337 -2.02 -1.28 15.08
C VAL A 337 -0.99 -0.42 14.35
N ARG A 338 -1.30 -0.01 13.12
CA ARG A 338 -0.39 0.74 12.27
C ARG A 338 -1.12 1.75 11.40
N ILE A 339 -0.59 2.96 11.31
CA ILE A 339 -0.95 3.90 10.25
C ILE A 339 0.05 3.69 9.12
N GLY A 340 -0.42 3.31 7.93
CA GLY A 340 0.44 3.02 6.78
C GLY A 340 1.13 4.27 6.24
N ALA A 341 2.15 4.06 5.39
CA ALA A 341 2.83 5.15 4.72
C ALA A 341 1.84 5.95 3.86
N PHE A 342 1.95 7.28 3.90
CA PHE A 342 1.04 8.21 3.20
C PHE A 342 -0.46 8.05 3.51
N ALA A 343 -0.87 7.34 4.57
CA ALA A 343 -2.28 6.96 4.75
C ALA A 343 -3.25 8.15 4.84
N PHE A 344 -2.83 9.28 5.41
CA PHE A 344 -3.57 10.54 5.47
C PHE A 344 -3.08 11.58 4.46
N CYS A 345 -2.25 11.20 3.49
CA CYS A 345 -1.64 12.17 2.59
C CYS A 345 -2.69 13.07 1.94
N ASN A 346 -2.51 14.40 2.04
CA ASN A 346 -3.44 15.42 1.52
C ASN A 346 -4.85 15.39 2.16
N SER A 347 -5.02 14.72 3.31
CA SER A 347 -6.28 14.74 4.06
C SER A 347 -6.59 16.14 4.59
N GLU A 348 -7.88 16.48 4.52
CA GLU A 348 -8.45 17.73 5.01
C GLU A 348 -8.90 17.63 6.49
N ALA A 349 -8.60 16.52 7.17
CA ALA A 349 -8.89 16.33 8.60
C ALA A 349 -8.18 17.40 9.46
N GLU A 350 -8.94 18.04 10.33
CA GLU A 350 -8.45 19.03 11.30
C GLU A 350 -7.94 18.37 12.58
N ASN A 351 -8.58 17.27 12.98
CA ASN A 351 -8.28 16.51 14.18
C ASN A 351 -8.14 15.02 13.84
N VAL A 352 -7.13 14.36 14.38
CA VAL A 352 -6.96 12.90 14.25
C VAL A 352 -6.99 12.26 15.63
N ILE A 353 -7.78 11.21 15.80
CA ILE A 353 -7.85 10.39 17.00
C ILE A 353 -7.28 9.01 16.67
N LEU A 354 -6.12 8.71 17.25
CA LEU A 354 -5.44 7.43 17.12
C LEU A 354 -5.81 6.51 18.30
N PRO A 355 -6.34 5.31 18.04
CA PRO A 355 -6.79 4.41 19.09
C PRO A 355 -5.60 3.88 19.89
N TYR A 356 -5.89 3.34 21.08
CA TYR A 356 -4.87 2.84 22.01
C TYR A 356 -4.06 1.65 21.47
N THR A 357 -4.53 1.05 20.37
CA THR A 357 -3.91 -0.09 19.70
C THR A 357 -2.80 0.30 18.75
N VAL A 358 -2.68 1.57 18.35
CA VAL A 358 -1.65 2.04 17.40
C VAL A 358 -0.26 1.91 18.04
N LYS A 359 0.62 1.18 17.35
CA LYS A 359 2.00 0.92 17.74
C LYS A 359 3.01 1.63 16.82
N ALA A 360 2.63 1.87 15.57
CA ALA A 360 3.51 2.47 14.57
C ALA A 360 2.77 3.43 13.63
N ILE A 361 3.50 4.42 13.13
CA ILE A 361 3.05 5.41 12.16
C ILE A 361 4.09 5.43 11.04
N GLY A 362 3.65 5.06 9.84
CA GLY A 362 4.47 4.92 8.65
C GLY A 362 4.98 6.24 8.10
N HIS A 363 5.98 6.13 7.24
CA HIS A 363 6.60 7.25 6.53
C HIS A 363 5.56 8.14 5.84
N LYS A 364 5.67 9.46 6.01
CA LYS A 364 4.78 10.45 5.39
C LYS A 364 3.29 10.20 5.66
N ALA A 365 2.93 9.49 6.74
CA ALA A 365 1.53 9.15 7.03
C ALA A 365 0.61 10.38 6.99
N PHE A 366 1.04 11.53 7.53
CA PHE A 366 0.28 12.79 7.51
C PHE A 366 0.90 13.84 6.59
N TYR A 367 1.50 13.41 5.48
CA TYR A 367 2.10 14.31 4.51
C TYR A 367 1.03 15.23 3.91
N ASP A 368 1.34 16.53 3.82
CA ASP A 368 0.46 17.52 3.21
C ASP A 368 -0.94 17.66 3.83
N CYS A 369 -1.15 17.23 5.08
CA CYS A 369 -2.40 17.48 5.81
C CYS A 369 -2.49 18.96 6.26
N GLY A 370 -2.76 19.88 5.34
CA GLY A 370 -2.66 21.32 5.57
C GLY A 370 -3.60 21.90 6.65
N LYS A 371 -4.66 21.17 6.99
CA LYS A 371 -5.64 21.55 8.03
C LYS A 371 -5.40 20.89 9.39
N LEU A 372 -4.52 19.90 9.46
CA LEU A 372 -4.28 19.15 10.68
C LEU A 372 -3.76 20.08 11.79
N SER A 373 -4.50 20.11 12.89
CA SER A 373 -4.24 20.99 14.04
C SER A 373 -4.13 20.24 15.36
N LEU A 374 -4.65 19.01 15.42
CA LEU A 374 -4.66 18.22 16.64
C LEU A 374 -4.51 16.73 16.33
N VAL A 375 -3.61 16.07 17.06
CA VAL A 375 -3.50 14.60 17.09
C VAL A 375 -3.68 14.12 18.52
N ASN A 376 -4.68 13.27 18.74
CA ASN A 376 -4.98 12.65 20.02
C ASN A 376 -4.51 11.20 20.01
N PHE A 377 -3.53 10.90 20.86
CA PHE A 377 -3.01 9.56 21.06
C PHE A 377 -3.64 8.91 22.28
N ALA A 378 -4.31 7.78 22.08
CA ALA A 378 -4.88 7.00 23.19
C ALA A 378 -3.95 5.90 23.72
N SER A 379 -2.81 5.63 23.07
CA SER A 379 -1.91 4.53 23.43
C SER A 379 -1.01 4.90 24.62
N PHE A 380 -0.80 3.94 25.54
CA PHE A 380 0.05 4.16 26.71
C PHE A 380 1.51 4.46 26.32
N LYS A 381 2.06 3.74 25.33
CA LYS A 381 3.35 4.07 24.73
C LYS A 381 3.14 4.93 23.49
N ALA A 382 4.01 5.91 23.30
CA ALA A 382 4.08 6.64 22.04
C ALA A 382 4.32 5.66 20.89
N PRO A 383 3.58 5.78 19.77
CA PRO A 383 3.85 4.98 18.58
C PRO A 383 5.25 5.24 18.03
N ILE A 384 5.85 4.21 17.44
CA ILE A 384 7.09 4.36 16.68
C ILE A 384 6.76 5.17 15.41
N LEU A 385 7.57 6.18 15.13
CA LEU A 385 7.52 6.89 13.86
C LEU A 385 8.53 6.25 12.92
N GLU A 386 8.06 5.78 11.77
CA GLU A 386 8.87 5.04 10.83
C GLU A 386 9.27 5.89 9.62
N GLU A 387 10.44 5.58 9.08
CA GLU A 387 10.98 6.17 7.87
C GLU A 387 11.18 5.05 6.84
N GLU A 388 10.75 5.30 5.61
CA GLU A 388 11.00 4.41 4.49
C GLU A 388 12.25 4.89 3.77
N TYR A 389 13.14 3.94 3.46
CA TYR A 389 14.33 4.21 2.67
C TYR A 389 13.92 4.49 1.22
N ASP A 390 13.87 5.76 0.82
CA ASP A 390 13.55 6.17 -0.55
C ASP A 390 14.79 6.04 -1.46
N VAL A 391 14.80 5.00 -2.30
CA VAL A 391 15.88 4.73 -3.27
C VAL A 391 15.83 5.67 -4.47
N TYR A 392 14.74 6.41 -4.71
CA TYR A 392 14.60 7.33 -5.85
C TYR A 392 15.24 8.70 -5.59
N TYR A 393 15.42 9.11 -4.33
CA TYR A 393 16.27 10.27 -3.97
C TYR A 393 17.74 10.09 -4.40
N PHE A 394 18.15 8.86 -4.75
CA PHE A 394 19.48 8.52 -5.25
C PHE A 394 19.79 9.12 -6.63
N TYR A 395 18.77 9.49 -7.43
CA TYR A 395 18.98 10.04 -8.77
C TYR A 395 19.31 11.54 -8.78
N GLU A 396 18.96 12.29 -7.73
CA GLU A 396 19.43 13.67 -7.57
C GLU A 396 20.75 13.66 -6.78
N GLY A 397 21.88 13.67 -7.51
CA GLY A 397 23.25 13.53 -7.00
C GLY A 397 23.77 14.61 -6.01
N THR A 398 22.89 15.28 -5.26
CA THR A 398 23.24 16.28 -4.24
C THR A 398 23.08 15.77 -2.81
N ASN A 399 22.48 14.59 -2.59
CA ASN A 399 22.10 14.12 -1.25
C ASN A 399 22.54 12.66 -0.98
N MET A 400 23.83 12.38 -0.76
CA MET A 400 24.29 11.04 -0.32
C MET A 400 25.23 11.09 0.90
N PRO A 401 25.12 10.09 1.79
CA PRO A 401 26.25 9.33 2.34
C PRO A 401 26.40 7.96 1.63
N THR A 402 27.64 7.47 1.58
CA THR A 402 28.20 6.52 0.61
C THR A 402 27.84 5.03 0.76
N ASP A 403 27.56 4.40 -0.40
CA ASP A 403 27.88 3.03 -0.90
C ASP A 403 28.03 1.83 0.09
N PRO A 404 27.26 0.73 -0.10
CA PRO A 404 27.42 -0.57 0.59
C PRO A 404 28.80 -1.24 0.50
N LYS A 405 29.72 -0.74 -0.33
CA LYS A 405 31.10 -1.26 -0.44
C LYS A 405 31.94 -1.08 0.83
N TYR A 406 31.50 -0.30 1.81
CA TYR A 406 32.21 -0.04 3.08
C TYR A 406 31.71 -0.84 4.30
N ASP A 407 30.75 -1.75 4.13
CA ASP A 407 30.16 -2.55 5.23
C ASP A 407 31.12 -3.55 5.90
N THR A 408 32.36 -3.67 5.41
CA THR A 408 33.34 -4.63 5.95
C THR A 408 34.37 -4.04 6.92
N GLU A 409 34.40 -2.70 7.13
CA GLU A 409 35.42 -2.08 7.99
C GLU A 409 34.98 -1.74 9.42
N LEU A 410 33.69 -1.74 9.75
CA LEU A 410 33.22 -1.35 11.10
C LEU A 410 32.71 -2.49 11.98
N GLY A 411 32.58 -3.72 11.47
CA GLY A 411 32.47 -4.93 12.29
C GLY A 411 31.32 -4.96 13.31
N VAL A 412 30.17 -4.34 13.01
CA VAL A 412 28.96 -4.43 13.83
C VAL A 412 27.84 -5.13 13.05
N SER A 413 27.46 -6.32 13.49
CA SER A 413 26.29 -7.05 13.02
C SER A 413 25.02 -6.45 13.62
N GLY A 414 24.23 -5.73 12.83
CA GLY A 414 23.00 -5.04 13.26
C GLY A 414 21.74 -5.90 13.33
N LEU A 415 20.77 -5.47 14.15
CA LEU A 415 19.46 -6.08 14.42
C LEU A 415 18.34 -5.68 13.41
N GLY A 416 18.67 -5.30 12.18
CA GLY A 416 17.68 -5.10 11.11
C GLY A 416 16.71 -3.91 11.28
N ILE A 417 17.11 -2.90 12.05
CA ILE A 417 16.42 -1.60 12.13
C ILE A 417 17.51 -0.56 11.86
N VAL A 418 17.41 0.14 10.74
CA VAL A 418 18.41 1.15 10.39
C VAL A 418 18.14 2.39 11.23
N ASP A 419 19.18 2.81 11.95
CA ASP A 419 19.22 3.99 12.80
C ASP A 419 18.78 5.25 12.05
N PHE A 420 17.95 6.08 12.69
CA PHE A 420 17.53 7.44 12.32
C PHE A 420 18.41 8.12 11.25
N PHE A 421 17.88 8.35 10.04
CA PHE A 421 18.53 9.22 9.09
C PHE A 421 18.10 10.68 9.30
N MET A 422 19.06 11.50 9.73
CA MET A 422 18.98 12.96 9.67
C MET A 422 19.39 13.40 8.26
N TRP A 423 18.48 13.99 7.50
CA TRP A 423 18.81 14.51 6.17
C TRP A 423 19.27 15.97 6.26
N ASN A 424 20.43 16.23 5.64
CA ASN A 424 20.94 17.56 5.29
C ASN A 424 21.41 18.48 6.44
N VAL A 425 22.58 18.19 7.03
CA VAL A 425 23.35 19.17 7.82
C VAL A 425 24.01 20.17 6.87
N THR A 426 23.26 21.13 6.33
CA THR A 426 23.84 22.27 5.60
C THR A 426 24.51 23.25 6.56
N GLY A 427 25.57 22.84 7.26
CA GLY A 427 26.50 23.72 8.01
C GLY A 427 25.94 24.65 9.10
N ASP A 428 24.62 24.77 9.24
CA ASP A 428 23.91 25.62 10.17
C ASP A 428 23.14 24.73 11.16
N PRO A 429 23.36 24.86 12.49
CA PRO A 429 22.67 24.09 13.52
C PRO A 429 21.13 24.23 13.52
N THR A 430 20.58 25.13 12.71
CA THR A 430 19.13 25.38 12.58
C THR A 430 18.43 24.55 11.51
N ASN A 431 19.17 23.83 10.65
CA ASN A 431 18.61 23.02 9.56
C ASN A 431 18.81 21.51 9.81
N ILE A 432 18.17 20.97 10.86
CA ILE A 432 18.08 19.52 11.02
C ILE A 432 16.70 19.08 10.51
N PHE A 433 16.65 18.49 9.32
CA PHE A 433 15.45 17.82 8.83
C PHE A 433 15.46 16.40 9.39
N TYR A 434 14.68 16.19 10.45
CA TYR A 434 14.29 14.85 10.88
C TYR A 434 13.45 14.27 9.76
N GLY A 435 13.84 13.12 9.21
CA GLY A 435 13.20 12.47 8.06
C GLY A 435 11.68 12.58 8.09
N ALA A 436 11.06 12.63 6.91
CA ALA A 436 9.65 12.96 6.63
C ALA A 436 8.60 12.02 7.26
N SER A 437 8.69 11.74 8.55
CA SER A 437 8.08 10.58 9.22
C SER A 437 6.67 10.86 9.73
N PHE A 438 6.36 12.13 9.99
CA PHE A 438 5.08 12.52 10.57
C PHE A 438 4.37 13.55 9.69
N VAL A 439 4.92 14.76 9.62
CA VAL A 439 4.45 15.85 8.76
C VAL A 439 5.67 16.53 8.16
N ASP A 440 5.94 16.31 6.87
CA ASP A 440 7.08 16.90 6.16
C ASP A 440 6.93 18.44 5.93
N TYR A 441 5.73 18.97 6.19
CA TYR A 441 5.38 20.39 5.94
C TYR A 441 4.75 21.10 7.14
N VAL A 442 5.29 20.97 8.36
CA VAL A 442 5.15 22.07 9.34
C VAL A 442 6.15 23.17 8.96
N GLY A 443 5.83 23.82 7.85
CA GLY A 443 6.67 24.79 7.14
C GLY A 443 5.88 25.88 6.43
N LYS A 444 4.57 26.02 6.71
CA LYS A 444 4.11 27.33 7.15
C LYS A 444 4.06 27.27 8.67
N VAL A 445 5.01 27.97 9.29
CA VAL A 445 5.18 28.26 10.73
C VAL A 445 3.92 28.89 11.39
N SER A 446 2.77 28.92 10.71
CA SER A 446 1.56 29.63 11.14
C SER A 446 0.55 28.78 11.90
N ASN A 447 0.54 27.45 11.77
CA ASN A 447 -0.46 26.59 12.45
C ASN A 447 0.21 25.79 13.56
N LYS A 448 -0.27 25.97 14.80
CA LYS A 448 0.22 25.23 15.97
C LYS A 448 -0.37 23.82 15.96
N LEU A 449 0.47 22.78 15.86
CA LEU A 449 0.01 21.40 16.00
C LEU A 449 -0.05 21.01 17.49
N ILE A 450 -1.19 20.45 17.91
CA ILE A 450 -1.47 20.07 19.29
C ILE A 450 -1.38 18.55 19.42
N MET A 451 -0.59 18.07 20.38
CA MET A 451 -0.63 16.68 20.84
C MET A 451 -1.53 16.57 22.07
N ILE A 452 -2.52 15.69 22.03
CA ILE A 452 -3.12 15.15 23.24
C ILE A 452 -2.48 13.78 23.48
N ARG A 453 -1.78 13.63 24.60
CA ARG A 453 -1.20 12.35 25.02
C ARG A 453 -1.86 11.87 26.31
N PRO A 454 -1.79 10.58 26.68
CA PRO A 454 -2.28 10.14 27.97
C PRO A 454 -1.46 10.74 29.12
N SER A 455 -2.12 11.12 30.23
CA SER A 455 -1.45 11.66 31.44
C SER A 455 -0.37 10.73 32.01
N ASN A 456 -0.51 9.42 31.81
CA ASN A 456 0.45 8.39 32.20
C ASN A 456 1.25 7.85 31.02
N GLY A 457 1.20 8.49 29.85
CA GLY A 457 1.84 8.01 28.63
C GLY A 457 3.36 8.10 28.68
N VAL A 458 4.05 7.15 28.06
CA VAL A 458 5.52 7.04 28.04
C VAL A 458 6.05 7.20 26.62
N GLY A 459 7.15 7.96 26.46
CA GLY A 459 7.85 8.15 25.18
C GLY A 459 7.37 9.34 24.33
N TYR A 460 6.28 9.99 24.75
CA TYR A 460 5.72 11.18 24.07
C TYR A 460 6.56 12.45 24.29
N ASP A 461 7.43 12.45 25.28
CA ASP A 461 8.41 13.50 25.59
C ASP A 461 9.75 13.28 24.88
N SER A 462 9.78 12.40 23.87
CA SER A 462 10.99 12.23 23.07
C SER A 462 11.24 13.45 22.19
N PHE A 463 12.53 13.74 21.99
CA PHE A 463 12.99 14.84 21.15
C PHE A 463 12.32 14.89 19.77
N ILE A 464 11.98 13.72 19.20
CA ILE A 464 11.34 13.59 17.88
C ILE A 464 9.92 14.15 17.89
N PHE A 465 9.09 13.79 18.89
CA PHE A 465 7.73 14.32 19.00
C PHE A 465 7.73 15.83 19.26
N GLU A 466 8.72 16.34 20.01
CA GLU A 466 8.91 17.78 20.23
C GLU A 466 9.19 18.57 18.94
N GLN A 467 9.68 17.92 17.88
CA GLN A 467 9.90 18.60 16.58
C GLN A 467 8.59 18.88 15.85
N TYR A 468 7.56 18.04 16.05
CA TYR A 468 6.29 18.14 15.32
C TYR A 468 5.20 18.88 16.09
N PHE A 469 5.21 18.81 17.43
CA PHE A 469 4.12 19.33 18.26
C PHE A 469 4.50 20.60 19.03
N ASN A 470 3.71 21.66 18.86
CA ASN A 470 3.95 22.95 19.52
C ASN A 470 3.34 23.04 20.92
N LEU A 471 2.25 22.29 21.16
CA LEU A 471 1.53 22.27 22.42
C LEU A 471 1.20 20.83 22.79
N ILE A 472 1.54 20.44 24.01
CA ILE A 472 1.21 19.14 24.57
C ILE A 472 0.14 19.33 25.63
N LEU A 473 -0.97 18.63 25.49
CA LEU A 473 -2.06 18.58 26.45
C LEU A 473 -2.15 17.19 27.06
N GLU A 474 -2.38 17.14 28.37
CA GLU A 474 -2.59 15.89 29.09
C GLU A 474 -4.05 15.43 28.95
N GLY A 475 -4.20 14.24 28.38
CA GLY A 475 -5.46 13.51 28.23
C GLY A 475 -5.72 12.55 29.40
N LYS A 476 -6.70 11.66 29.24
CA LYS A 476 -7.01 10.63 30.23
C LYS A 476 -5.86 9.62 30.37
N ASN A 477 -5.78 8.92 31.51
CA ASN A 477 -4.85 7.79 31.62
C ASN A 477 -5.19 6.71 30.59
N ALA A 478 -4.17 6.21 29.89
CA ALA A 478 -4.25 5.04 29.03
C ALA A 478 -4.02 3.76 29.83
N ALA A 479 -4.62 2.67 29.37
CA ALA A 479 -4.33 1.33 29.90
C ALA A 479 -2.92 0.91 29.50
N ASP A 480 -2.09 0.54 30.48
CA ASP A 480 -0.74 0.03 30.24
C ASP A 480 -0.76 -1.40 29.65
N ASP A 481 0.41 -1.93 29.26
CA ASP A 481 0.52 -3.27 28.68
C ASP A 481 -0.05 -4.36 29.62
N THR A 482 0.10 -4.18 30.94
CA THR A 482 -0.43 -5.09 31.95
C THR A 482 -1.96 -5.12 31.91
N THR A 483 -2.57 -3.94 31.87
CA THR A 483 -4.01 -3.74 31.82
C THR A 483 -4.59 -4.22 30.49
N LEU A 484 -3.94 -3.90 29.37
CA LEU A 484 -4.34 -4.38 28.06
C LEU A 484 -4.24 -5.91 27.94
N ALA A 485 -3.20 -6.53 28.51
CA ALA A 485 -3.08 -7.99 28.57
C ALA A 485 -4.20 -8.64 29.39
N ALA A 486 -4.60 -8.02 30.50
CA ALA A 486 -5.74 -8.49 31.30
C ALA A 486 -7.06 -8.37 30.53
N ILE A 487 -7.30 -7.23 29.87
CA ILE A 487 -8.48 -7.03 29.02
C ILE A 487 -8.52 -8.07 27.90
N ALA A 488 -7.40 -8.29 27.20
CA ALA A 488 -7.29 -9.27 26.12
C ALA A 488 -7.56 -10.70 26.60
N ALA A 489 -7.01 -11.09 27.76
CA ALA A 489 -7.25 -12.40 28.35
C ALA A 489 -8.73 -12.61 28.73
N ILE A 490 -9.39 -11.59 29.28
CA ILE A 490 -10.83 -11.62 29.59
C ILE A 490 -11.68 -11.66 28.31
N ASN A 491 -11.30 -10.92 27.27
CA ASN A 491 -12.03 -10.88 26.02
C ASN A 491 -11.99 -12.23 25.29
N LYS A 492 -10.89 -12.99 25.42
CA LYS A 492 -10.76 -14.36 24.89
C LYS A 492 -11.71 -15.38 25.53
N LEU A 493 -12.32 -15.08 26.67
CA LEU A 493 -13.27 -16.00 27.33
C LEU A 493 -14.48 -16.26 26.43
N PRO A 494 -14.88 -17.54 26.21
CA PRO A 494 -16.03 -17.88 25.39
C PRO A 494 -17.34 -17.47 26.07
N ASP A 495 -18.35 -17.10 25.27
CA ASP A 495 -19.68 -16.77 25.80
C ASP A 495 -20.36 -17.99 26.44
N LYS A 496 -20.04 -19.20 25.95
CA LYS A 496 -20.53 -20.48 26.50
C LYS A 496 -19.36 -21.24 27.12
N VAL A 497 -19.22 -21.09 28.43
CA VAL A 497 -18.18 -21.77 29.22
C VAL A 497 -18.48 -23.25 29.38
N SER A 498 -17.44 -24.06 29.21
CA SER A 498 -17.37 -25.52 29.38
C SER A 498 -16.20 -25.89 30.30
N LEU A 499 -16.11 -27.16 30.72
CA LEU A 499 -15.04 -27.63 31.62
C LEU A 499 -13.63 -27.52 31.02
N SER A 500 -13.49 -27.53 29.69
CA SER A 500 -12.19 -27.35 29.02
C SER A 500 -11.67 -25.91 29.09
N ASP A 501 -12.51 -24.93 29.45
CA ASP A 501 -12.13 -23.52 29.47
C ASP A 501 -11.50 -23.09 30.81
N LYS A 502 -11.36 -24.01 31.77
CA LYS A 502 -10.89 -23.71 33.12
C LYS A 502 -9.54 -22.97 33.15
N GLU A 503 -8.55 -23.49 32.42
CA GLU A 503 -7.20 -22.91 32.38
C GLU A 503 -7.21 -21.50 31.77
N LEU A 504 -8.07 -21.25 30.77
CA LEU A 504 -8.25 -19.95 30.14
C LEU A 504 -8.83 -18.93 31.14
N ILE A 505 -9.82 -19.35 31.95
CA ILE A 505 -10.44 -18.52 33.00
C ILE A 505 -9.44 -18.20 34.11
N GLU A 506 -8.69 -19.19 34.59
CA GLU A 506 -7.66 -19.01 35.61
C GLU A 506 -6.55 -18.06 35.12
N THR A 507 -6.16 -18.18 33.85
CA THR A 507 -5.19 -17.27 33.21
C THR A 507 -5.73 -15.84 33.15
N ALA A 508 -6.99 -15.64 32.75
CA ALA A 508 -7.63 -14.33 32.71
C ALA A 508 -7.72 -13.69 34.10
N ARG A 509 -8.06 -14.46 35.13
CA ARG A 509 -8.05 -14.00 36.53
C ARG A 509 -6.65 -13.63 37.02
N ALA A 510 -5.65 -14.46 36.73
CA ALA A 510 -4.26 -14.18 37.09
C ALA A 510 -3.77 -12.88 36.43
N ALA A 511 -4.15 -12.63 35.17
CA ALA A 511 -3.85 -11.38 34.48
C ALA A 511 -4.56 -10.18 35.13
N TYR A 512 -5.87 -10.31 35.43
CA TYR A 512 -6.64 -9.25 36.12
C TYR A 512 -6.05 -8.89 37.49
N ASN A 513 -5.52 -9.87 38.23
CA ASN A 513 -4.94 -9.62 39.55
C ASN A 513 -3.59 -8.89 39.51
N LYS A 514 -2.94 -8.80 38.34
CA LYS A 514 -1.68 -8.05 38.18
C LYS A 514 -1.89 -6.55 37.97
N ILE A 515 -3.09 -6.13 37.58
CA ILE A 515 -3.38 -4.71 37.31
C ILE A 515 -3.63 -3.95 38.62
N SER A 516 -3.40 -2.63 38.61
CA SER A 516 -3.55 -1.83 39.83
C SER A 516 -5.01 -1.76 40.29
N LEU A 517 -5.24 -1.55 41.60
CA LEU A 517 -6.60 -1.43 42.15
C LEU A 517 -7.42 -0.31 41.48
N ASN A 518 -6.76 0.75 41.04
CA ASN A 518 -7.43 1.85 40.34
C ASN A 518 -7.86 1.44 38.92
N GLU A 519 -7.03 0.66 38.20
CA GLU A 519 -7.39 0.12 36.88
C GLU A 519 -8.48 -0.95 36.98
N GLN A 520 -8.45 -1.79 38.02
CA GLN A 520 -9.53 -2.77 38.27
C GLN A 520 -10.90 -2.10 38.40
N LYS A 521 -10.97 -0.93 39.07
CA LYS A 521 -12.22 -0.18 39.28
C LYS A 521 -12.84 0.36 37.98
N VAL A 522 -12.04 0.62 36.95
CA VAL A 522 -12.54 1.09 35.65
C VAL A 522 -12.99 -0.06 34.74
N LEU A 523 -12.53 -1.29 35.00
CA LEU A 523 -12.85 -2.49 34.20
C LEU A 523 -14.12 -3.23 34.67
N VAL A 524 -15.21 -2.50 34.91
CA VAL A 524 -16.46 -3.07 35.45
C VAL A 524 -17.03 -4.16 34.53
N THR A 525 -17.19 -3.88 33.24
CA THR A 525 -17.75 -4.84 32.27
C THR A 525 -16.86 -6.07 32.08
N ASN A 526 -15.54 -5.89 32.01
CA ASN A 526 -14.59 -7.00 31.92
C ASN A 526 -14.64 -7.88 33.18
N TYR A 527 -14.70 -7.26 34.36
CA TYR A 527 -14.86 -7.99 35.61
C TYR A 527 -16.16 -8.79 35.65
N GLU A 528 -17.28 -8.24 35.18
CA GLU A 528 -18.55 -8.95 35.08
C GLU A 528 -18.47 -10.18 34.16
N LYS A 529 -17.82 -10.05 32.99
CA LYS A 529 -17.58 -11.18 32.08
C LYS A 529 -16.75 -12.28 32.76
N LEU A 530 -15.65 -11.90 33.39
CA LEU A 530 -14.76 -12.82 34.10
C LEU A 530 -15.47 -13.54 35.26
N ALA A 531 -16.15 -12.80 36.13
CA ALA A 531 -16.87 -13.37 37.27
C ALA A 531 -18.02 -14.30 36.86
N THR A 532 -18.65 -14.03 35.72
CA THR A 532 -19.70 -14.90 35.16
C THR A 532 -19.11 -16.21 34.64
N ALA A 533 -17.97 -16.15 33.96
CA ALA A 533 -17.27 -17.35 33.51
C ALA A 533 -16.80 -18.22 34.69
N GLU A 534 -16.27 -17.60 35.74
CA GLU A 534 -15.84 -18.28 36.98
C GLU A 534 -16.97 -18.99 37.70
N ARG A 535 -18.12 -18.33 37.91
CA ARG A 535 -19.29 -18.99 38.50
C ARG A 535 -19.76 -20.17 37.65
N ARG A 536 -19.73 -20.01 36.32
CA ARG A 536 -20.18 -21.07 35.41
C ARG A 536 -19.27 -22.29 35.45
N ILE A 537 -17.95 -22.11 35.53
CA ILE A 537 -17.02 -23.24 35.63
C ILE A 537 -17.18 -23.96 36.98
N GLU A 538 -17.36 -23.22 38.09
CA GLU A 538 -17.63 -23.80 39.41
C GLU A 538 -18.92 -24.64 39.42
N ASP A 539 -20.01 -24.14 38.82
CA ASP A 539 -21.27 -24.87 38.70
C ASP A 539 -21.10 -26.17 37.89
N LEU A 540 -20.37 -26.11 36.77
CA LEU A 540 -20.10 -27.28 35.92
C LEU A 540 -19.26 -28.32 36.65
N GLU A 541 -18.26 -27.89 37.42
CA GLU A 541 -17.45 -28.79 38.23
C GLU A 541 -18.27 -29.47 39.32
N PHE A 542 -19.17 -28.71 39.98
CA PHE A 542 -20.08 -29.27 40.97
C PHE A 542 -21.01 -30.33 40.36
N LEU A 543 -21.60 -30.03 39.20
CA LEU A 543 -22.49 -30.94 38.47
C LEU A 543 -21.78 -32.17 37.90
N SER A 544 -20.46 -32.11 37.70
CA SER A 544 -19.66 -33.24 37.19
C SER A 544 -19.31 -34.29 38.26
N LYS A 545 -19.55 -33.99 39.54
CA LYS A 545 -19.29 -34.94 40.63
C LYS A 545 -20.39 -36.01 40.66
N PRO A 546 -20.06 -37.31 40.69
CA PRO A 546 -21.07 -38.35 40.77
C PRO A 546 -21.84 -38.27 42.10
N SER A 547 -23.17 -38.28 42.02
CA SER A 547 -24.05 -38.39 43.19
C SER A 547 -23.80 -39.71 43.91
N GLU A 548 -23.56 -39.68 45.24
CA GLU A 548 -23.55 -40.90 46.06
C GLU A 548 -24.88 -41.66 45.90
N PRO A 549 -24.87 -43.01 45.83
CA PRO A 549 -26.08 -43.79 45.59
C PRO A 549 -27.03 -43.72 46.79
N GLU A 550 -28.26 -43.25 46.57
CA GLU A 550 -29.37 -43.42 47.50
C GLU A 550 -29.66 -44.92 47.70
N ASN A 551 -29.61 -45.36 48.96
CA ASN A 551 -29.92 -46.73 49.36
C ASN A 551 -31.45 -46.91 49.44
N PRO A 552 -32.08 -47.87 48.72
CA PRO A 552 -33.52 -48.01 48.72
C PRO A 552 -33.97 -49.00 49.79
N SER A 553 -34.64 -48.50 50.83
CA SER A 553 -35.49 -49.34 51.68
C SER A 553 -36.68 -48.54 52.21
N GLY A 554 -37.80 -48.61 51.50
CA GLY A 554 -39.12 -48.64 52.14
C GLY A 554 -39.50 -50.09 52.50
N PRO A 555 -40.62 -50.37 53.20
CA PRO A 555 -41.86 -49.57 53.13
C PRO A 555 -42.63 -49.44 54.47
N GLU A 556 -43.83 -48.87 54.33
CA GLU A 556 -45.03 -48.94 55.19
C GLU A 556 -45.38 -47.69 56.01
N ASN A 557 -46.46 -47.05 55.56
CA ASN A 557 -47.40 -46.23 56.34
C ASN A 557 -48.66 -47.11 56.47
N PRO A 558 -49.50 -47.05 57.54
CA PRO A 558 -50.11 -45.78 57.96
C PRO A 558 -50.43 -45.64 59.47
N GLY A 559 -50.53 -44.38 59.92
CA GLY A 559 -51.59 -43.99 60.86
C GLY A 559 -51.16 -43.38 62.19
N GLY A 560 -51.66 -42.17 62.43
CA GLY A 560 -52.33 -41.84 63.69
C GLY A 560 -51.49 -41.18 64.79
N ASP A 561 -51.80 -39.90 64.99
CA ASP A 561 -51.83 -39.15 66.26
C ASP A 561 -50.53 -38.84 67.02
N GLU A 562 -50.12 -37.60 66.80
CA GLU A 562 -50.10 -36.50 67.78
C GLU A 562 -49.39 -36.66 69.14
N ASN A 563 -48.57 -35.63 69.38
CA ASN A 563 -48.22 -35.02 70.67
C ASN A 563 -47.06 -35.61 71.49
N LEU A 564 -45.89 -34.98 71.35
CA LEU A 564 -45.44 -33.90 72.26
C LEU A 564 -43.96 -34.02 72.68
N ALA A 565 -43.21 -32.99 72.26
CA ALA A 565 -42.11 -32.30 72.93
C ALA A 565 -40.70 -32.91 73.06
N ASN A 566 -39.76 -31.97 72.82
CA ASN A 566 -38.39 -31.83 73.32
C ASN A 566 -37.26 -32.57 72.60
N SER A 567 -36.62 -31.87 71.65
CA SER A 567 -35.27 -31.32 71.85
C SER A 567 -34.88 -30.47 70.63
N LYS A 568 -34.74 -29.15 70.83
CA LYS A 568 -33.47 -28.41 70.82
C LYS A 568 -32.57 -28.67 69.60
N GLY A 569 -32.71 -27.78 68.61
CA GLY A 569 -31.63 -26.82 68.31
C GLY A 569 -30.86 -27.03 67.02
N LEU A 570 -31.22 -26.27 65.98
CA LEU A 570 -30.25 -25.63 65.09
C LEU A 570 -30.84 -24.27 64.61
N PRO A 571 -30.22 -23.12 64.91
CA PRO A 571 -30.74 -21.82 64.52
C PRO A 571 -30.24 -21.41 63.13
N ALA A 572 -31.16 -20.85 62.36
CA ALA A 572 -30.86 -19.97 61.23
C ALA A 572 -30.08 -18.75 61.73
N TYR A 573 -29.00 -18.39 61.03
CA TYR A 573 -28.44 -17.04 61.11
C TYR A 573 -28.74 -16.28 59.83
N VAL A 574 -29.70 -15.37 60.00
CA VAL A 574 -29.90 -14.16 59.21
C VAL A 574 -28.65 -13.29 59.37
N ILE A 575 -28.05 -12.85 58.27
CA ILE A 575 -27.32 -11.57 58.25
C ILE A 575 -28.22 -10.55 57.57
N ILE A 576 -28.52 -9.53 58.37
CA ILE A 576 -29.41 -8.41 58.14
C ILE A 576 -28.77 -7.45 57.14
N LEU A 577 -29.41 -7.23 55.99
CA LEU A 577 -29.21 -6.01 55.21
C LEU A 577 -30.03 -4.90 55.89
N ILE A 578 -29.35 -4.00 56.58
CA ILE A 578 -29.91 -2.73 57.02
C ILE A 578 -30.15 -1.88 55.77
N VAL A 579 -31.39 -1.87 55.30
CA VAL A 579 -31.90 -0.84 54.42
C VAL A 579 -32.19 0.39 55.29
N ALA A 580 -31.24 1.33 55.34
CA ALA A 580 -31.55 2.69 55.74
C ALA A 580 -32.11 3.41 54.51
N GLY A 581 -33.44 3.42 54.42
CA GLY A 581 -34.15 4.32 53.52
C GLY A 581 -34.05 5.76 54.03
N SER A 582 -33.76 6.67 53.11
CA SER A 582 -34.18 8.06 53.18
C SER A 582 -34.93 8.36 51.90
N THR A 583 -36.24 8.19 51.93
CA THR A 583 -37.16 8.78 50.96
C THR A 583 -37.31 10.28 51.26
N VAL A 584 -37.09 11.13 50.26
CA VAL A 584 -37.95 12.31 50.06
C VAL A 584 -38.35 12.36 48.59
N ALA A 585 -39.66 12.35 48.39
CA ALA A 585 -40.37 12.43 47.13
C ALA A 585 -40.33 13.83 46.52
N LEU A 586 -40.50 13.94 45.19
CA LEU A 586 -41.74 14.44 44.56
C LEU A 586 -41.51 14.81 43.07
N ALA A 587 -42.43 14.29 42.24
CA ALA A 587 -43.09 14.90 41.08
C ALA A 587 -42.23 15.49 39.93
N GLY A 588 -42.53 15.25 38.64
CA GLY A 588 -43.75 14.71 38.08
C GLY A 588 -43.63 14.40 36.59
N ILE A 589 -44.55 13.56 36.15
CA ILE A 589 -44.86 13.17 34.78
C ILE A 589 -45.45 14.38 34.04
N GLY A 590 -45.12 14.54 32.76
CA GLY A 590 -45.76 15.50 31.88
C GLY A 590 -45.38 15.33 30.42
N THR A 591 -45.90 14.29 29.78
CA THR A 591 -45.95 14.17 28.31
C THR A 591 -46.91 15.20 27.71
N GLY A 592 -46.40 15.94 26.72
CA GLY A 592 -47.16 16.42 25.56
C GLY A 592 -47.73 17.85 25.66
N VAL A 593 -47.37 18.69 24.69
CA VAL A 593 -48.31 19.36 23.76
C VAL A 593 -47.53 20.26 22.79
N PHE A 594 -47.78 19.99 21.51
CA PHE A 594 -47.46 20.81 20.35
C PHE A 594 -48.02 22.25 20.50
N PHE A 595 -47.21 23.27 20.22
CA PHE A 595 -47.74 24.54 19.71
C PHE A 595 -46.94 25.02 18.50
N VAL A 596 -47.69 25.10 17.41
CA VAL A 596 -47.40 25.75 16.14
C VAL A 596 -47.20 27.24 16.38
N ILE A 597 -46.08 27.82 15.93
CA ILE A 597 -46.04 29.24 15.57
C ILE A 597 -45.71 29.37 14.09
N LYS A 598 -46.78 29.69 13.36
CA LYS A 598 -46.79 30.08 11.96
C LYS A 598 -46.54 31.60 11.88
N LYS A 599 -45.45 31.94 11.18
CA LYS A 599 -45.10 33.19 10.49
C LYS A 599 -46.26 34.18 10.28
N ARG A 600 -46.08 35.44 10.70
CA ARG A 600 -46.69 36.62 10.06
C ARG A 600 -45.61 37.66 9.72
N ARG A 601 -45.58 38.06 8.44
CA ARG A 601 -44.80 39.15 7.84
C ARG A 601 -45.41 40.51 8.20
N ALA A 602 -44.56 41.52 8.36
CA ALA A 602 -44.64 42.88 7.76
C ALA A 602 -43.31 43.60 8.08
N THR A 603 -42.34 43.70 7.17
CA THR A 603 -42.08 44.76 6.14
C THR A 603 -41.69 46.15 6.67
N ASN A 604 -40.53 46.58 6.14
CA ASN A 604 -39.99 47.94 5.92
C ASN A 604 -39.12 48.50 7.07
N ALA A 605 -37.81 48.63 6.85
CA ALA A 605 -37.08 49.83 6.36
C ALA A 605 -36.53 50.55 7.61
N GLU A 606 -35.25 50.85 7.84
CA GLU A 606 -34.17 51.42 7.02
C GLU A 606 -32.84 51.25 7.81
N THR A 607 -31.73 50.95 7.14
CA THR A 607 -30.37 51.45 7.50
C THR A 607 -30.29 52.96 7.21
N PRO A 608 -29.38 53.78 7.79
CA PRO A 608 -27.99 53.49 8.19
C PRO A 608 -27.69 54.00 9.63
N GLU A 609 -26.50 53.90 10.25
CA GLU A 609 -25.21 54.47 9.86
C GLU A 609 -24.18 54.17 10.99
N GLN A 610 -22.93 53.89 10.61
CA GLN A 610 -21.65 54.26 11.25
C GLN A 610 -21.51 54.26 12.80
N GLU A 611 -20.67 53.37 13.36
CA GLU A 611 -19.23 53.58 13.65
C GLU A 611 -18.55 52.25 14.02
#